data_AF-A0A1P8XHA0-F1
#
_entry.id   AF-A0A1P8XHA0-F1
#
_cell.length_a   1.000
_cell.length_b   1.000
_cell.length_c   1.000
_cell.angle_alpha   90.00
_cell.angle_beta   90.00
_cell.angle_gamma   90.00
#
_symmetry.space_group_name_H-M   'P 1'
#
loop_
_entity.id
_entity.type
_entity.pdbx_description
1 polymer ?
#
loop_
_entity_poly.entity_id
_entity_poly.type
_entity_poly.pdbx_seq_one_letter_code
_entity_poly.pdbx_strand_id
1 'polypeptide(L)'
;MTSGQLDSALVDQAAAHLAVPLLLTVEPVRGRDGVWRFRAAYPEFPGCETTSELLTAALDRLETVRVELTLALLDAGEQPPSPRPSVPSFVPWQRAEVARTLAHHNDFGASL
;
A
#
# COMPACT_ATOMS: atom_id res chain seq x y z
N MET A 1 -22.69 6.44 -17.49
CA MET A 1 -22.36 6.37 -16.05
C MET A 1 -21.01 7.03 -15.89
N THR A 2 -20.97 8.07 -15.07
CA THR A 2 -19.95 9.13 -15.00
C THR A 2 -18.64 8.64 -14.40
N SER A 3 -17.51 8.83 -15.11
CA SER A 3 -16.15 8.41 -14.71
C SER A 3 -15.82 8.70 -13.23
N GLY A 4 -16.19 9.87 -12.71
CA GLY A 4 -15.89 10.24 -11.31
C GLY A 4 -16.66 9.45 -10.24
N GLN A 5 -17.68 8.68 -10.60
CA GLN A 5 -18.44 7.84 -9.67
C GLN A 5 -17.83 6.44 -9.54
N LEU A 6 -17.11 5.97 -10.56
CA LEU A 6 -16.33 4.74 -10.53
C LEU A 6 -15.08 4.90 -9.65
N ASP A 7 -14.43 6.07 -9.72
CA ASP A 7 -13.24 6.39 -8.91
C ASP A 7 -13.56 6.40 -7.40
N SER A 8 -14.71 6.94 -7.00
CA SER A 8 -15.12 6.97 -5.58
C SER A 8 -15.36 5.56 -5.01
N ALA A 9 -15.94 4.65 -5.79
CA ALA A 9 -16.19 3.28 -5.34
C ALA A 9 -14.89 2.49 -5.18
N LEU A 10 -13.95 2.67 -6.11
CA LEU A 10 -12.61 2.06 -6.02
C LEU A 10 -11.84 2.61 -4.80
N VAL A 11 -11.90 3.92 -4.54
CA VAL A 11 -11.30 4.53 -3.35
C VAL A 11 -11.85 3.92 -2.06
N ASP A 12 -13.17 3.79 -1.95
CA ASP A 12 -13.81 3.24 -0.75
C ASP A 12 -13.50 1.75 -0.57
N GLN A 13 -13.45 0.99 -1.67
CA GLN A 13 -13.05 -0.42 -1.64
C GLN A 13 -11.58 -0.58 -1.21
N ALA A 14 -10.66 0.17 -1.81
CA ALA A 14 -9.25 0.16 -1.44
C ALA A 14 -9.05 0.56 0.03
N ALA A 15 -9.75 1.61 0.49
CA ALA A 15 -9.70 2.04 1.89
C ALA A 15 -10.17 0.94 2.87
N ALA A 16 -11.20 0.16 2.51
CA ALA A 16 -11.65 -0.97 3.32
C ALA A 16 -10.57 -2.06 3.46
N HIS A 17 -9.84 -2.37 2.38
CA HIS A 17 -8.71 -3.31 2.43
C HIS A 17 -7.52 -2.75 3.22
N LEU A 18 -7.24 -1.44 3.14
CA LEU A 18 -6.16 -0.82 3.92
C LEU A 18 -6.48 -0.71 5.42
N ALA A 19 -7.76 -0.74 5.78
CA ALA A 19 -8.19 -0.82 7.19
C ALA A 19 -8.05 -2.23 7.79
N VAL A 20 -7.67 -3.24 7.00
CA VAL A 20 -7.30 -4.57 7.50
C VAL A 20 -5.96 -4.47 8.23
N PRO A 21 -5.86 -4.88 9.50
CA PRO A 21 -4.57 -4.93 10.19
C PRO A 21 -3.71 -6.05 9.62
N LEU A 22 -2.51 -5.74 9.14
CA LEU A 22 -1.52 -6.71 8.66
C LEU A 22 -0.34 -6.82 9.65
N LEU A 23 0.33 -7.97 9.68
CA LEU A 23 1.51 -8.19 10.51
C LEU A 23 2.69 -7.41 9.94
N LEU A 24 3.16 -6.39 10.67
CA LEU A 24 4.38 -5.67 10.32
C LEU A 24 5.60 -6.40 10.90
N THR A 25 6.57 -6.72 10.04
CA THR A 25 7.89 -7.19 10.47
C THR A 25 8.95 -6.15 10.10
N VAL A 26 9.88 -5.90 11.02
CA VAL A 26 11.04 -5.03 10.80
C VAL A 26 12.29 -5.74 11.27
N GLU A 27 13.26 -5.87 10.39
CA GLU A 27 14.51 -6.57 10.68
C GLU A 27 15.72 -5.73 10.25
N PRO A 28 16.76 -5.61 11.10
CA PRO A 28 18.03 -5.07 10.65
C PRO A 28 18.74 -6.09 9.76
N VAL A 29 19.06 -5.69 8.53
CA VAL A 29 19.75 -6.50 7.54
C VAL A 29 21.05 -5.82 7.12
N ARG A 30 22.13 -6.60 7.00
CA ARG A 30 23.40 -6.10 6.50
C ARG A 30 23.48 -6.28 4.99
N GLY A 31 23.59 -5.19 4.24
CA GLY A 31 23.78 -5.21 2.80
C GLY A 31 25.13 -5.78 2.40
N ARG A 32 25.26 -6.15 1.12
CA ARG A 32 26.53 -6.65 0.55
C ARG A 32 27.64 -5.61 0.55
N ASP A 33 27.27 -4.33 0.58
CA ASP A 33 28.13 -3.17 0.77
C ASP A 33 28.56 -2.97 2.23
N GLY A 34 28.12 -3.84 3.14
CA GLY A 34 28.41 -3.77 4.57
C GLY A 34 27.54 -2.77 5.33
N VAL A 35 26.65 -2.04 4.65
CA VAL A 35 25.76 -1.03 5.23
C VAL A 35 24.55 -1.71 5.85
N TRP A 36 24.22 -1.31 7.09
CA TRP A 36 23.04 -1.79 7.79
C TRP A 36 21.78 -1.03 7.36
N ARG A 37 20.71 -1.77 7.13
CA ARG A 37 19.41 -1.24 6.72
C ARG A 37 18.31 -1.91 7.52
N PHE A 38 17.16 -1.27 7.59
CA PHE A 38 15.92 -1.85 8.06
C PHE A 38 15.14 -2.39 6.87
N ARG A 39 14.87 -3.69 6.89
CA ARG A 39 13.90 -4.32 5.99
C ARG A 39 12.55 -4.34 6.70
N ALA A 40 11.56 -3.67 6.13
CA ALA A 40 10.19 -3.65 6.62
C ALA A 40 9.30 -4.41 5.63
N ALA A 41 8.40 -5.24 6.12
CA ALA A 41 7.51 -6.05 5.28
C ALA A 41 6.16 -6.28 5.95
N TYR A 42 5.16 -6.54 5.09
CA TYR A 42 3.91 -7.19 5.48
C TYR A 42 3.93 -8.62 4.92
N PRO A 43 4.36 -9.65 5.69
CA PRO A 43 4.51 -11.02 5.17
C PRO A 43 3.20 -11.64 4.68
N GLU A 44 2.07 -11.15 5.19
CA GLU A 44 0.73 -11.55 4.75
C GLU A 44 0.34 -10.94 3.39
N PHE A 45 1.15 -10.03 2.85
CA PHE A 45 0.97 -9.38 1.55
C PHE A 45 2.21 -9.63 0.66
N PRO A 46 2.17 -10.65 -0.21
CA PRO A 46 3.27 -10.98 -1.10
C PRO A 46 3.75 -9.77 -1.92
N GLY A 47 5.07 -9.55 -1.93
CA GLY A 47 5.69 -8.40 -2.61
C GLY A 47 5.66 -7.09 -1.84
N CYS A 48 4.96 -7.01 -0.70
CA CYS A 48 4.91 -5.82 0.15
C CYS A 48 6.11 -5.80 1.11
N GLU A 49 7.28 -5.44 0.58
CA GLU A 49 8.54 -5.32 1.31
C GLU A 49 9.33 -4.11 0.82
N THR A 50 10.09 -3.49 1.72
CA THR A 50 11.00 -2.39 1.40
C THR A 50 12.21 -2.41 2.32
N THR A 51 13.27 -1.73 1.92
CA THR A 51 14.51 -1.62 2.69
C THR A 51 15.05 -0.20 2.65
N SER A 52 15.47 0.34 3.80
CA SER A 52 16.08 1.67 3.92
C SER A 52 17.06 1.74 5.09
N GLU A 53 18.03 2.65 5.03
CA GLU A 53 18.94 2.93 6.15
C GLU A 53 18.21 3.59 7.34
N LEU A 54 17.10 4.27 7.06
CA LEU A 54 16.24 4.87 8.07
C LEU A 54 14.97 4.06 8.23
N LEU A 55 14.65 3.67 9.47
CA LEU A 55 13.45 2.89 9.77
C LEU A 55 12.18 3.62 9.33
N THR A 56 12.04 4.91 9.63
CA THR A 56 10.87 5.70 9.23
C THR A 56 10.69 5.71 7.72
N ALA A 57 11.77 5.92 6.96
CA ALA A 57 11.72 5.88 5.50
C ALA A 57 11.37 4.50 4.95
N ALA A 58 11.78 3.41 5.63
CA ALA A 58 11.31 2.07 5.27
C ALA A 58 9.80 1.95 5.50
N LEU A 59 9.28 2.39 6.65
CA LEU A 59 7.85 2.31 6.96
C LEU A 59 7.00 3.16 6.01
N ASP A 60 7.39 4.41 5.75
CA ASP A 60 6.65 5.31 4.84
C ASP A 60 6.56 4.71 3.43
N ARG A 61 7.67 4.15 2.94
CA ARG A 61 7.69 3.47 1.63
C ARG A 61 6.89 2.18 1.62
N LEU A 62 6.86 1.45 2.74
CA LEU A 62 6.09 0.21 2.85
C LEU A 62 4.60 0.49 2.71
N GLU A 63 4.09 1.54 3.35
CA GLU A 63 2.69 1.95 3.22
C GLU A 63 2.35 2.39 1.80
N THR A 64 3.27 3.10 1.12
CA THR A 64 3.09 3.45 -0.30
C THR A 64 2.96 2.19 -1.16
N VAL A 65 3.90 1.24 -1.03
CA VAL A 65 3.87 -0.04 -1.78
C VAL A 65 2.60 -0.83 -1.47
N ARG A 66 2.14 -0.82 -0.22
CA ARG A 66 0.89 -1.49 0.17
C ARG A 66 -0.32 -0.91 -0.57
N VAL A 67 -0.41 0.41 -0.70
CA VAL A 67 -1.48 1.09 -1.45
C VAL A 67 -1.40 0.69 -2.93
N GLU A 68 -0.23 0.80 -3.55
CA GLU A 68 -0.01 0.47 -4.96
C GLU A 68 -0.40 -0.99 -5.28
N LEU A 69 0.06 -1.95 -4.48
CA LEU A 69 -0.29 -3.37 -4.66
C LEU A 69 -1.78 -3.63 -4.44
N THR A 70 -2.40 -2.95 -3.47
CA THR A 70 -3.85 -3.07 -3.23
C THR A 70 -4.63 -2.61 -4.45
N LEU A 71 -4.27 -1.46 -5.01
CA LEU A 71 -4.90 -0.93 -6.22
C LEU A 71 -4.68 -1.84 -7.43
N ALA A 72 -3.46 -2.34 -7.62
CA ALA A 72 -3.14 -3.24 -8.73
C ALA A 72 -3.94 -4.55 -8.67
N LEU A 73 -4.11 -5.15 -7.48
CA LEU A 73 -4.94 -6.35 -7.31
C LEU A 73 -6.40 -6.06 -7.62
N LEU A 74 -6.94 -4.94 -7.13
CA LEU A 74 -8.33 -4.55 -7.38
C LEU A 74 -8.59 -4.27 -8.87
N ASP A 75 -7.66 -3.60 -9.56
CA ASP A 75 -7.73 -3.34 -10.99
C ASP A 75 -7.73 -4.65 -11.81
N ALA A 76 -6.96 -5.64 -11.37
CA ALA A 76 -6.95 -6.99 -11.94
C ALA A 76 -8.20 -7.83 -11.57
N GLY A 77 -9.12 -7.31 -10.75
CA GLY A 77 -10.28 -8.05 -10.25
C GLY A 77 -9.97 -9.07 -9.16
N GLU A 78 -8.77 -9.04 -8.59
CA GLU A 78 -8.33 -9.87 -7.46
C GLU A 78 -8.65 -9.21 -6.12
N GLN A 79 -8.55 -9.98 -5.04
CA GLN A 79 -8.81 -9.50 -3.68
C GLN A 79 -7.50 -9.34 -2.90
N PRO A 80 -7.21 -8.13 -2.37
CA PRO A 80 -6.10 -7.95 -1.44
C PRO A 80 -6.22 -8.84 -0.20
N PRO A 81 -5.09 -9.24 0.42
CA PRO A 81 -5.09 -10.09 1.61
C PRO A 81 -5.92 -9.51 2.76
N SER A 82 -6.80 -10.35 3.33
CA SER A 82 -7.63 -10.00 4.48
C SER A 82 -7.59 -11.08 5.57
N PRO A 83 -6.45 -11.27 6.26
CA PRO A 83 -6.28 -12.31 7.27
C PRO A 83 -7.11 -12.06 8.54
N ARG A 84 -7.59 -10.82 8.73
CA ARG A 84 -8.35 -10.38 9.89
C ARG A 84 -9.46 -9.42 9.43
N PRO A 85 -10.55 -9.26 10.22
CA PRO A 85 -11.55 -8.24 9.93
C PRO A 85 -10.96 -6.83 9.90
N SER A 86 -11.42 -6.00 8.96
CA SER A 86 -11.08 -4.57 8.91
C SER A 86 -11.51 -3.85 10.18
N VAL A 87 -10.75 -2.84 10.60
CA VAL A 87 -11.08 -1.96 11.74
C VAL A 87 -11.41 -0.56 11.20
N PRO A 88 -12.69 -0.23 10.95
CA PRO A 88 -13.08 1.00 10.25
C PRO A 88 -12.84 2.30 11.03
N SER A 89 -12.43 2.22 12.29
CA SER A 89 -12.07 3.39 13.11
C SER A 89 -10.62 3.85 12.92
N PHE A 90 -9.81 3.16 12.10
CA PHE A 90 -8.38 3.43 11.91
C PHE A 90 -8.05 4.38 10.73
N VAL A 91 -9.06 5.06 10.16
CA VAL A 91 -9.01 5.73 8.83
C VAL A 91 -9.11 7.27 8.87
N PRO A 92 -8.07 8.00 9.31
CA PRO A 92 -7.88 9.39 8.83
C PRO A 92 -6.83 9.54 7.72
N TRP A 93 -5.63 8.97 7.85
CA TRP A 93 -4.51 9.25 6.93
C TRP A 93 -4.50 8.36 5.68
N GLN A 94 -5.03 7.13 5.77
CA GLN A 94 -5.06 6.17 4.65
C GLN A 94 -5.93 6.64 3.47
N ARG A 95 -7.06 7.32 3.72
CA ARG A 95 -7.93 7.83 2.64
C ARG A 95 -7.26 8.92 1.81
N ALA A 96 -6.51 9.81 2.46
CA ALA A 96 -5.79 10.88 1.76
C ALA A 96 -4.66 10.33 0.87
N GLU A 97 -3.97 9.30 1.34
CA GLU A 97 -2.88 8.66 0.62
C GLU A 97 -3.36 7.85 -0.61
N VAL A 98 -4.50 7.15 -0.48
CA VAL A 98 -5.16 6.49 -1.63
C VAL A 98 -5.53 7.51 -2.71
N ALA A 99 -6.13 8.64 -2.31
CA ALA A 99 -6.52 9.69 -3.25
C ALA A 99 -5.29 10.29 -3.96
N ARG A 100 -4.19 10.50 -3.23
CA ARG A 100 -2.91 10.99 -3.80
C ARG A 100 -2.33 10.01 -4.82
N THR A 101 -2.34 8.71 -4.49
CA THR A 101 -1.77 7.66 -5.35
C THR A 101 -2.57 7.51 -6.65
N LEU A 102 -3.90 7.54 -6.58
CA LEU A 102 -4.76 7.50 -7.78
C LEU A 102 -4.59 8.73 -8.68
N ALA A 103 -4.41 9.91 -8.09
CA ALA A 103 -4.13 11.12 -8.87
C ALA A 103 -2.83 10.99 -9.69
N HIS A 104 -1.83 10.27 -9.19
CA HIS A 104 -0.58 10.00 -9.92
C HIS A 104 -0.67 8.80 -10.88
N HIS A 105 -1.51 7.79 -10.60
CA HIS A 105 -1.76 6.68 -11.54
C HIS A 105 -2.46 7.13 -12.82
N ASN A 106 -3.36 8.11 -12.75
CA ASN A 106 -4.02 8.67 -13.94
C ASN A 106 -3.08 9.40 -14.90
N ASP A 107 -1.89 9.83 -14.45
CA ASP A 107 -0.87 10.43 -15.32
C ASP A 107 -0.07 9.39 -16.13
N PHE A 108 -0.06 8.13 -15.71
CA PHE A 108 0.63 7.05 -16.46
C PHE A 108 -0.18 6.52 -17.65
N GLY A 109 -1.52 6.68 -17.64
CA GLY A 109 -2.41 6.22 -18.71
C GLY A 109 -2.55 7.18 -19.90
N ALA A 110 -1.98 8.39 -19.83
CA ALA A 110 -2.10 9.42 -20.87
C ALA A 110 -0.86 9.54 -21.79
N SER A 111 0.12 8.64 -21.66
CA SER A 111 1.36 8.64 -22.46
C SER A 111 1.63 7.34 -23.26
N LEU A 112 0.58 6.61 -23.66
CA LEU A 112 0.68 5.55 -24.66
C LEU A 112 -0.31 5.79 -25.81
#